data_AF-A0A5K1HPC4-F1
#
_entry.id   AF-A0A5K1HPC4-F1
#
_cell.length_a   1.000
_cell.length_b   1.000
_cell.length_c   1.000
_cell.angle_alpha   90.00
_cell.angle_beta   90.00
_cell.angle_gamma   90.00
#
_symmetry.space_group_name_H-M   'P 1'
#
loop_
_entity.id
_entity.type
_entity.pdbx_description
1 polymer ?
#
loop_
_entity_poly.entity_id
_entity_poly.type
_entity_poly.pdbx_seq_one_letter_code
_entity_poly.pdbx_strand_id
1 'polypeptide(L)' 'SKIYRFRKGEWKERGVGELRFLKHKVSNMIRILSRAEKTHKCTINHFPIKQDLLGNLEQLKTSNNSWTWAATDISDEVPA' A
#
# COMPACT_ATOMS: atom_id res chain seq x y z
N SER A 1 -6.88 -2.65 -8.99
CA SER A 1 -5.46 -2.27 -9.10
C SER A 1 -4.56 -3.44 -8.73
N LYS A 2 -3.37 -3.55 -9.32
CA LYS A 2 -2.40 -4.59 -8.95
C LYS A 2 -1.43 -4.03 -7.90
N ILE A 3 -1.23 -4.76 -6.82
CA ILE A 3 -0.31 -4.41 -5.74
C ILE A 3 0.91 -5.31 -5.81
N TYR A 4 2.09 -4.69 -5.72
CA TYR A 4 3.37 -5.39 -5.68
C TYR A 4 4.10 -5.06 -4.38
N ARG A 5 4.96 -5.97 -3.93
CA ARG A 5 5.86 -5.78 -2.80
C ARG A 5 7.28 -6.07 -3.23
N PHE A 6 8.20 -5.15 -2.96
CA PHE A 6 9.62 -5.35 -3.20
C PHE A 6 10.22 -6.22 -2.10
N ARG A 7 10.84 -7.34 -2.45
CA ARG A 7 11.59 -8.21 -1.53
C ARG A 7 12.80 -8.79 -2.25
N LYS A 8 13.96 -8.84 -1.58
CA LYS A 8 15.18 -9.48 -2.10
C LYS A 8 15.58 -9.00 -3.52
N GLY A 9 15.43 -7.70 -3.80
CA GLY A 9 15.83 -7.11 -5.09
C GLY A 9 14.78 -7.20 -6.20
N GLU A 10 13.60 -7.76 -5.95
CA GLU A 10 12.58 -8.00 -6.97
C GLU A 10 11.17 -7.57 -6.52
N TRP A 11 10.38 -7.06 -7.47
CA TRP A 11 8.96 -6.76 -7.27
C TRP A 11 8.13 -8.03 -7.47
N LYS A 12 7.42 -8.47 -6.41
CA LYS A 12 6.51 -9.61 -6.48
C LYS A 12 5.07 -9.17 -6.35
N GLU A 13 4.17 -9.77 -7.13
CA GLU A 13 2.74 -9.52 -6.99
C GLU A 13 2.29 -9.95 -5.59
N ARG A 14 1.57 -9.04 -4.91
CA ARG A 14 1.04 -9.24 -3.56
C ARG A 14 -0.46 -9.48 -3.59
N GLY A 15 -1.17 -8.87 -4.54
CA GLY A 15 -2.57 -9.14 -4.79
C GLY A 15 -3.23 -8.13 -5.72
N VAL A 16 -4.47 -8.41 -6.08
CA VAL A 16 -5.30 -7.56 -6.93
C VAL A 16 -6.52 -7.11 -6.15
N GLY A 17 -6.73 -5.79 -6.14
CA GLY A 17 -7.93 -5.19 -5.56
C GLY A 17 -7.93 -3.68 -5.56
N GLU A 18 -8.93 -3.14 -4.87
CA GLU A 18 -9.11 -1.69 -4.74
C GLU A 18 -8.18 -1.16 -3.64
N LEU A 19 -7.57 0.00 -3.89
CA LEU A 19 -6.78 0.75 -2.92
C LEU A 19 -7.65 1.87 -2.36
N ARG A 20 -7.85 1.90 -1.04
CA ARG A 20 -8.70 2.89 -0.37
C ARG A 20 -7.93 3.68 0.67
N PHE A 21 -8.21 4.98 0.72
CA PHE A 21 -7.80 5.86 1.81
C PHE A 21 -8.93 5.92 2.83
N LEU A 22 -8.65 5.51 4.06
CA LEU A 22 -9.64 5.48 5.14
C LEU A 22 -9.24 6.48 6.21
N LYS A 23 -10.11 7.46 6.47
CA LYS A 23 -9.94 8.44 7.54
C LYS A 23 -10.66 7.96 8.80
N HIS A 24 -9.95 7.87 9.91
CA HIS A 24 -10.53 7.59 11.21
C HIS A 24 -11.33 8.81 11.70
N LYS A 25 -12.58 8.60 12.13
CA LYS A 25 -13.54 9.69 12.39
C LYS A 25 -13.14 10.59 13.58
N VAL A 26 -12.46 10.03 14.58
CA VAL A 26 -12.11 10.74 15.82
C VAL A 26 -10.71 11.34 15.71
N SER A 27 -9.70 10.51 15.45
CA SER A 27 -8.30 10.95 15.39
C SER A 27 -7.92 11.65 14.08
N ASN A 28 -8.81 11.65 13.08
CA ASN A 28 -8.55 12.15 11.73
C ASN A 28 -7.38 11.47 10.99
N MET A 29 -6.79 10.43 11.57
CA MET A 29 -5.69 9.66 10.98
C MET A 29 -6.15 8.97 9.70
N ILE A 30 -5.36 9.09 8.65
CA ILE A 30 -5.61 8.41 7.37
C ILE A 30 -4.77 7.14 7.34
N ARG A 31 -5.35 6.02 6.91
CA ARG A 31 -4.62 4.80 6.57
C ARG A 31 -4.91 4.39 5.14
N ILE A 32 -3.96 3.69 4.54
CA ILE A 32 -4.13 3.05 3.25
C ILE A 32 -4.53 1.60 3.51
N LEU A 33 -5.59 1.15 2.85
CA LEU A 33 -6.07 -0.21 2.94
C LEU A 33 -6.29 -0.78 1.54
N SER A 34 -5.81 -2.00 1.30
CA SER A 34 -6.21 -2.80 0.14
C SER A 34 -6.51 -4.23 0.58
N ARG A 35 -7.47 -4.85 -0.11
CA ARG A 35 -7.89 -6.24 0.09
C ARG A 35 -7.96 -6.95 -1.25
N ALA A 36 -7.56 -8.21 -1.28
CA ALA A 36 -7.67 -9.06 -2.45
C ALA A 36 -9.15 -9.30 -2.81
N GLU A 37 -9.51 -9.14 -4.09
CA GLU A 37 -10.92 -9.20 -4.54
C GLU A 37 -11.63 -10.51 -4.19
N LYS A 38 -10.97 -11.65 -4.39
CA LYS A 38 -11.59 -12.97 -4.21
C LYS A 38 -11.56 -13.48 -2.77
N THR A 39 -10.50 -13.20 -2.04
CA THR A 39 -10.26 -13.79 -0.70
C THR A 39 -10.50 -12.81 0.43
N HIS A 40 -10.66 -11.52 0.12
CA HIS A 40 -10.77 -10.41 1.06
C HIS A 40 -9.59 -10.27 2.04
N LYS A 41 -8.51 -11.02 1.83
CA LYS A 41 -7.27 -10.94 2.60
C LYS A 41 -6.64 -9.55 2.44
N CYS A 42 -6.11 -9.03 3.55
CA CYS A 42 -5.44 -7.74 3.54
C CYS A 42 -4.12 -7.84 2.76
N THR A 43 -3.94 -6.94 1.80
CA THR A 43 -2.72 -6.87 0.97
C THR A 43 -1.87 -5.66 1.31
N ILE A 44 -2.51 -4.58 1.78
CA ILE A 44 -1.91 -3.34 2.30
C ILE A 44 -2.73 -2.90 3.51
N ASN A 45 -2.05 -2.58 4.61
CA ASN A 45 -2.60 -1.87 5.76
C ASN A 45 -1.48 -1.12 6.47
N HIS A 46 -1.40 0.18 6.24
CA HIS A 46 -0.46 1.05 6.96
C HIS A 46 -0.94 2.48 7.05
N PHE A 47 -0.38 3.19 8.02
CA PHE A 47 -0.45 4.64 8.07
C PHE A 47 0.62 5.23 7.14
N PRO A 48 0.33 6.32 6.43
CA PRO A 48 1.35 7.11 5.76
C PRO A 48 2.45 7.52 6.72
N ILE A 49 3.72 7.34 6.33
CA ILE A 49 4.89 7.70 7.15
C ILE A 49 4.96 9.22 7.38
N LYS A 50 4.48 10.02 6.43
CA LYS A 50 4.32 11.47 6.53
C LYS A 50 2.87 11.84 6.19
N GLN A 51 2.37 12.94 6.74
CA GLN A 51 1.07 13.52 6.34
C GLN A 51 1.00 13.79 4.83
N ASP A 52 2.16 13.92 4.19
CA ASP A 52 2.31 13.97 2.74
C ASP A 52 2.81 12.64 2.17
N LEU A 53 1.90 11.67 2.05
CA LEU A 53 2.16 10.44 1.30
C LEU A 53 2.44 10.75 -0.18
N LEU A 54 1.74 11.74 -0.73
CA LEU A 54 1.83 12.12 -2.14
C LEU A 54 3.23 12.62 -2.49
N GLY A 55 3.90 13.33 -1.58
CA GLY A 55 5.26 13.84 -1.75
C GLY A 55 6.36 12.77 -1.80
N ASN A 56 6.07 11.50 -1.46
CA ASN A 56 7.04 10.40 -1.53
C ASN A 56 6.63 9.29 -2.51
N LEU A 57 5.67 9.57 -3.40
CA LEU A 57 5.32 8.65 -4.48
C LEU A 57 6.30 8.84 -5.64
N GLU A 58 7.09 7.82 -5.91
CA GLU A 58 7.99 7.79 -7.06
C GLU A 58 7.33 7.00 -8.19
N GLN A 59 7.18 7.63 -9.36
CA GLN A 59 6.75 6.92 -10.56
C GLN A 59 7.82 5.91 -10.97
N LEU A 60 7.41 4.69 -11.26
CA LEU A 60 8.33 3.65 -11.70
C LEU A 60 8.88 4.02 -13.08
N LYS A 61 10.20 4.10 -13.23
CA LYS A 61 10.85 4.48 -14.52
C LYS A 61 10.45 3.60 -15.69
N THR A 62 10.04 2.36 -15.42
CA THR A 62 9.68 1.37 -16.44
C THR A 62 8.18 1.37 -16.76
N SER A 63 7.36 2.19 -16.09
CA SER A 63 5.91 2.18 -16.29
C SER A 63 5.25 3.53 -15.99
N ASN A 64 4.44 4.00 -16.94
CA ASN A 64 3.72 5.27 -16.81
C ASN A 64 2.50 5.19 -15.88
N ASN A 65 2.09 3.99 -15.45
CA ASN A 65 0.88 3.77 -14.64
C ASN A 65 1.16 3.15 -13.26
N SER A 66 2.42 3.19 -12.82
CA SER A 66 2.86 2.55 -11.58
C SER A 66 3.60 3.54 -10.70
N TRP A 67 3.25 3.54 -9.42
CA TRP A 67 3.88 4.36 -8.39
C TRP A 67 4.42 3.46 -7.27
N THR A 68 5.50 3.90 -6.67
CA THR A 68 6.19 3.19 -5.59
C THR A 68 6.34 4.10 -4.39
N TRP A 69 6.28 3.51 -3.20
CA TRP A 69 6.55 4.19 -1.94
C TRP A 69 7.05 3.18 -0.92
N ALA A 70 7.72 3.67 0.12
CA ALA A 70 8.09 2.86 1.28
C ALA A 70 7.06 3.06 2.40
N ALA A 71 6.72 1.97 3.11
CA ALA A 71 5.79 1.99 4.23
C ALA A 71 6.08 0.85 5.21
N THR A 72 5.80 1.07 6.51
CA THR A 72 5.75 0.01 7.52
C THR A 72 4.35 -0.61 7.50
N ASP A 73 4.24 -1.81 6.91
CA ASP A 73 2.96 -2.47 6.64
C ASP A 73 2.63 -3.58 7.64
N ILE A 74 1.37 -3.61 8.07
CA ILE A 74 0.84 -4.58 9.04
C ILE A 74 -0.22 -5.52 8.43
N SER A 75 -0.24 -5.70 7.10
CA SER A 75 -1.20 -6.59 6.43
C SER A 75 -0.98 -8.09 6.72
N ASP A 76 0.22 -8.47 7.15
CA ASP A 76 0.61 -9.86 7.47
C ASP A 76 0.53 -10.19 8.98
N GLU A 77 -0.13 -9.35 9.80
CA GLU A 77 -0.27 -9.46 11.28
C GLU A 77 1.03 -9.41 12.09
N VAL A 78 2.19 -9.61 11.45
CA VAL A 78 3.53 -9.32 11.96
C VAL A 78 4.12 -8.18 11.10
N PRO A 79 4.68 -7.12 11.71
CA PRO A 79 5.34 -6.06 10.94
C PRO A 79 6.46 -6.65 10.08
N ALA A 80 6.42 -6.38 8.78
CA ALA A 80 7.39 -6.88 7.80
C ALA A 80 8.51 -5.88 7.50
#